data_AF-A0A2R7NL84-F1
#
_entry.id   AF-A0A2R7NL84-F1
#
_cell.length_a   1.000
_cell.length_b   1.000
_cell.length_c   1.000
_cell.angle_alpha   90.00
_cell.angle_beta   90.00
_cell.angle_gamma   90.00
#
_symmetry.space_group_name_H-M   'P 1'
#
loop_
_entity.id
_entity.type
_entity.pdbx_description
1 polymer ?
#
loop_
_entity_poly.entity_id
_entity_poly.type
_entity_poly.pdbx_seq_one_letter_code
_entity_poly.pdbx_strand_id
1 'polypeptide(L)'
;PKWAAQEATKSKKWRLPRSRGKFRGLVQRSPNDVITPLFQAAMEATQEAIYNAMLKAQTMTGSGGRTLQALPLDKVKEVLQQHGIKPKR
;
A
#
# COMPACT_ATOMS: atom_id res chain seq x y z
N PRO A 1 2.40 -30.48 -12.10
CA PRO A 1 3.17 -29.47 -12.85
C PRO A 1 4.43 -29.02 -12.07
N LYS A 2 5.59 -28.89 -12.72
CA LYS A 2 6.88 -28.56 -12.07
C LYS A 2 6.93 -27.17 -11.41
N TRP A 3 5.94 -26.30 -11.68
CA TRP A 3 5.81 -24.98 -11.04
C TRP A 3 5.24 -25.05 -9.61
N ALA A 4 4.37 -26.02 -9.31
CA ALA A 4 3.75 -26.16 -7.98
C ALA A 4 4.71 -26.72 -6.90
N ALA A 5 5.77 -27.42 -7.30
CA ALA A 5 6.76 -27.99 -6.38
C ALA A 5 7.75 -26.94 -5.82
N GLN A 6 7.90 -25.79 -6.49
CA GLN A 6 8.84 -24.74 -6.10
C GLN A 6 8.27 -23.76 -5.07
N GLU A 7 6.95 -23.68 -4.92
CA GLU A 7 6.30 -22.79 -3.95
C GLU A 7 6.21 -23.43 -2.54
N ALA A 8 6.02 -24.75 -2.48
CA ALA A 8 5.95 -25.50 -1.22
C ALA A 8 7.29 -25.50 -0.44
N THR A 9 8.42 -25.46 -1.15
CA THR A 9 9.76 -25.42 -0.55
C THR A 9 10.19 -24.01 -0.12
N LYS A 10 9.70 -22.95 -0.79
CA LYS A 10 9.90 -21.56 -0.35
C LYS A 10 9.18 -21.25 0.97
N SER A 11 8.00 -21.83 1.19
CA SER A 11 7.22 -21.63 2.42
C SER A 11 7.87 -22.21 3.67
N LYS A 12 8.72 -23.24 3.53
CA LYS A 12 9.46 -23.84 4.66
C LYS A 12 10.64 -22.99 5.12
N LYS A 13 11.19 -22.13 4.24
CA LYS A 13 12.36 -21.27 4.50
C LYS A 13 12.03 -20.01 5.30
N TRP A 14 10.79 -19.53 5.22
CA TRP A 14 10.33 -18.30 5.90
C TRP A 14 9.55 -18.55 7.19
N ARG A 15 9.53 -19.78 7.70
CA ARG A 15 9.03 -20.04 9.06
C ARG A 15 10.06 -19.53 10.05
N LEU A 16 9.88 -18.28 10.46
CA LEU A 16 10.63 -17.67 11.56
C LEU A 16 10.66 -18.63 12.75
N PRO A 17 11.83 -18.91 13.34
CA PRO A 17 11.89 -19.72 14.55
C PRO A 17 11.04 -19.05 15.63
N ARG A 18 10.09 -19.79 16.21
CA ARG A 18 9.33 -19.35 17.39
C ARG A 18 10.25 -19.32 18.61
N SER A 19 11.18 -18.36 18.63
CA SER A 19 11.92 -18.02 19.83
C SER A 19 11.00 -17.18 20.71
N ARG A 20 10.30 -17.85 21.65
CA ARG A 20 9.70 -17.19 22.82
C ARG A 20 10.84 -16.78 23.76
N GLY A 21 11.59 -15.77 23.36
CA GLY A 21 12.70 -15.19 24.12
C GLY A 21 12.43 -13.72 24.41
N LYS A 22 11.98 -13.44 25.65
CA LYS A 22 12.07 -12.17 26.38
C LYS A 22 12.11 -10.87 25.53
N PHE A 23 10.98 -10.47 24.96
CA PHE A 23 10.73 -9.05 24.64
C PHE A 23 10.40 -8.28 25.93
N ARG A 24 11.38 -8.16 26.83
CA ARG A 24 11.29 -7.27 27.98
C ARG A 24 12.46 -6.29 27.90
N GLY A 25 12.13 -5.06 27.50
CA GLY A 25 12.97 -3.87 27.72
C GLY A 25 13.87 -3.48 26.56
N LEU A 26 13.30 -2.90 25.50
CA LEU A 26 13.96 -1.86 24.70
C LEU A 26 12.86 -0.92 24.18
N VAL A 27 12.28 -0.10 25.07
CA VAL A 27 11.47 1.04 24.62
C VAL A 27 12.46 2.07 24.09
N GLN A 28 12.79 1.95 22.81
CA GLN A 28 13.66 2.88 22.13
C GLN A 28 12.86 4.16 21.87
N ARG A 29 13.06 5.16 22.74
CA ARG A 29 12.41 6.45 22.60
C ARG A 29 13.12 7.23 21.50
N SER A 30 12.40 7.58 20.45
CA SER A 30 12.94 8.46 19.41
C SER A 30 13.19 9.85 19.99
N PRO A 31 14.31 10.52 19.63
CA PRO A 31 14.51 11.93 19.90
C PRO A 31 13.34 12.76 19.34
N ASN A 32 12.99 13.87 19.98
CA ASN A 32 11.85 14.69 19.54
C ASN A 32 12.05 15.25 18.12
N ASP A 33 13.30 15.46 17.71
CA ASP A 33 13.64 16.07 16.42
C ASP A 33 13.35 15.15 15.20
N VAL A 34 13.26 13.83 15.41
CA VAL A 34 12.90 12.87 14.34
C VAL A 34 11.40 12.67 14.21
N ILE A 35 10.60 13.29 15.08
CA ILE A 35 9.14 13.16 15.04
C ILE A 35 8.54 13.98 13.88
N THR A 36 9.06 15.19 13.63
CA THR A 36 8.62 16.05 12.53
C THR A 36 8.72 15.34 11.15
N PRO A 37 9.86 14.76 10.75
CA PRO A 37 9.93 14.02 9.48
C PRO A 37 9.08 12.75 9.47
N LEU A 38 8.81 12.12 10.62
CA LEU A 38 7.91 10.97 10.70
C LEU A 38 6.45 11.34 10.41
N PHE A 39 5.97 12.47 10.95
CA PHE A 39 4.63 12.94 10.63
C PHE A 39 4.47 13.31 9.16
N GLN A 40 5.49 13.95 8.57
CA GLN A 40 5.52 14.24 7.14
C GLN A 40 5.46 12.94 6.32
N ALA A 41 6.28 11.95 6.65
CA ALA A 41 6.28 10.66 5.95
C ALA A 41 4.94 9.92 6.09
N ALA A 42 4.30 9.97 7.26
CA ALA A 42 2.98 9.37 7.46
C ALA A 42 1.91 10.06 6.61
N MET A 43 1.95 11.39 6.52
CA MET A 43 1.06 12.17 5.65
C MET A 43 1.26 11.78 4.18
N GLU A 44 2.50 11.76 3.67
CA GLU A 44 2.78 11.37 2.29
C GLU A 44 2.36 9.93 1.99
N ALA A 45 2.65 8.99 2.90
CA ALA A 45 2.26 7.60 2.76
C ALA A 45 0.74 7.41 2.74
N THR A 46 0.00 8.18 3.55
CA THR A 46 -1.47 8.13 3.54
C THR A 46 -2.06 8.76 2.28
N GLN A 47 -1.48 9.84 1.77
CA GLN A 47 -1.88 10.43 0.49
C GLN A 47 -1.71 9.42 -0.64
N GLU A 48 -0.52 8.79 -0.73
CA GLU A 48 -0.26 7.76 -1.73
C GLU A 48 -1.15 6.52 -1.57
N ALA A 49 -1.45 6.12 -0.34
CA ALA A 49 -2.36 5.00 -0.09
C ALA A 49 -3.77 5.28 -0.62
N ILE A 50 -4.29 6.50 -0.39
CA ILE A 50 -5.60 6.92 -0.91
C ILE A 50 -5.57 6.98 -2.44
N TYR A 51 -4.54 7.58 -3.04
CA TYR A 51 -4.40 7.61 -4.51
C TYR A 51 -4.35 6.21 -5.11
N ASN A 52 -3.58 5.30 -4.52
CA ASN A 52 -3.51 3.91 -4.98
C ASN A 52 -4.85 3.18 -4.87
N ALA A 53 -5.57 3.37 -3.76
CA ALA A 53 -6.87 2.74 -3.54
C ALA A 53 -7.88 3.16 -4.63
N MET A 54 -7.91 4.45 -4.99
CA MET A 54 -8.84 4.96 -6.01
C MET A 54 -8.41 4.61 -7.44
N LEU A 55 -7.13 4.81 -7.77
CA LEU A 55 -6.63 4.68 -9.15
C LEU A 55 -6.47 3.21 -9.59
N LYS A 56 -6.31 2.28 -8.64
CA LYS A 56 -6.22 0.84 -8.92
C LYS A 56 -7.55 0.10 -8.66
N ALA A 57 -8.58 0.81 -8.20
CA ALA A 57 -9.89 0.20 -7.98
C ALA A 57 -10.42 -0.39 -9.30
N GLN A 58 -11.01 -1.58 -9.20
CA GLN A 58 -11.68 -2.24 -10.31
C GLN A 58 -13.19 -2.16 -10.09
N THR A 59 -13.95 -2.10 -11.18
CA THR A 59 -15.41 -2.20 -11.12
C THR A 59 -15.78 -3.52 -10.48
N MET A 60 -16.60 -3.47 -9.43
CA MET A 60 -17.05 -4.67 -8.71
C MET A 60 -18.53 -4.58 -8.37
N THR A 61 -19.19 -5.73 -8.32
CA THR A 61 -20.54 -5.85 -7.77
C THR A 61 -20.45 -6.41 -6.36
N GLY A 62 -20.90 -5.63 -5.38
CA GLY A 62 -20.88 -6.00 -3.97
C GLY A 62 -22.11 -6.79 -3.54
N SER A 63 -22.16 -7.14 -2.25
CA SER A 63 -23.34 -7.75 -1.64
C SER A 63 -24.56 -6.82 -1.78
N GLY A 64 -25.72 -7.39 -2.11
CA GLY A 64 -26.94 -6.64 -2.40
C GLY A 64 -27.03 -6.10 -3.83
N GLY A 65 -26.22 -6.62 -4.77
CA GLY A 65 -26.36 -6.36 -6.20
C GLY A 65 -25.92 -4.97 -6.66
N ARG A 66 -25.32 -4.17 -5.78
CA ARG A 66 -24.81 -2.83 -6.12
C ARG A 66 -23.47 -2.93 -6.85
N THR A 67 -23.41 -2.37 -8.05
CA THR A 67 -22.17 -2.27 -8.82
C THR A 67 -21.52 -0.91 -8.58
N LEU A 68 -20.28 -0.93 -8.12
CA LEU A 68 -19.42 0.24 -7.99
C LEU A 68 -18.46 0.27 -9.18
N GLN A 69 -18.45 1.37 -9.91
CA GLN A 69 -17.59 1.56 -11.07
C GLN A 69 -16.22 2.07 -10.65
N ALA A 70 -15.18 1.57 -11.31
CA ALA A 70 -13.83 2.12 -11.20
C ALA A 70 -13.79 3.59 -11.67
N LEU A 71 -12.81 4.33 -11.16
CA LEU A 71 -12.59 5.70 -11.58
C LEU A 71 -12.14 5.74 -13.06
N PRO A 72 -12.77 6.55 -13.93
CA PRO A 72 -12.39 6.63 -15.33
C PRO A 72 -11.06 7.39 -15.49
N LEU A 73 -9.94 6.65 -15.57
CA LEU A 73 -8.59 7.21 -15.56
C LEU A 73 -8.32 8.19 -16.71
N ASP A 74 -8.94 8.01 -17.88
CA ASP A 74 -8.74 8.93 -19.01
C ASP A 74 -9.36 10.30 -18.74
N LYS A 75 -10.56 10.35 -18.15
CA LYS A 75 -11.18 11.61 -17.71
C LYS A 75 -10.36 12.30 -16.62
N VAL A 76 -9.78 11.52 -15.70
CA VAL A 76 -8.90 12.07 -14.67
C VAL A 76 -7.68 12.74 -15.30
N LYS A 77 -7.05 12.11 -16.31
CA LYS A 77 -5.92 12.71 -17.04
C LYS A 77 -6.33 14.00 -17.76
N GLU A 78 -7.50 14.02 -18.39
CA GLU A 78 -8.03 15.23 -19.03
C GLU A 78 -8.18 16.38 -18.03
N VAL A 79 -8.79 16.11 -16.88
CA VAL A 79 -8.97 17.11 -15.81
C VAL A 79 -7.62 17.61 -15.29
N LEU A 80 -6.64 16.73 -15.08
CA LEU A 80 -5.30 17.13 -14.66
C LEU A 80 -4.62 18.04 -15.69
N GLN A 81 -4.75 17.72 -16.98
CA GLN A 81 -4.20 18.55 -18.06
C GLN A 81 -4.88 19.92 -18.15
N GLN A 82 -6.20 20.00 -17.93
CA GLN A 82 -6.94 21.27 -17.87
C GLN A 82 -6.42 22.18 -16.75
N HIS A 83 -5.93 21.61 -15.65
CA HIS A 83 -5.31 22.34 -14.54
C HIS A 83 -3.80 22.55 -14.72
N GLY A 84 -3.26 22.29 -15.92
CA GLY A 84 -1.85 22.52 -16.25
C GLY A 84 -0.88 21.44 -15.78
N ILE A 85 -1.37 20.32 -15.23
CA ILE A 85 -0.53 19.22 -14.76
C ILE A 85 -0.25 18.29 -15.95
N LYS A 86 0.99 18.34 -16.46
CA LYS A 86 1.47 17.50 -17.57
C LYS A 86 2.37 16.37 -17.07
N PRO A 87 2.27 15.15 -17.62
CA PRO A 87 3.16 14.06 -17.24
C PRO A 87 4.61 14.41 -17.57
N LYS A 88 5.51 14.18 -16.62
CA LYS A 88 6.96 14.30 -16.83
C LYS A 88 7.41 13.07 -17.63
N ARG A 89 8.06 13.31 -18.78
CA ARG A 89 8.58 12.26 -19.68
C ARG A 89 9.67 11.45 -19.01
#